data_AF-A0A535GTS2-F1
#
_entry.id   AF-A0A535GTS2-F1
#
_cell.length_a   1.000
_cell.length_b   1.000
_cell.length_c   1.000
_cell.angle_alpha   90.00
_cell.angle_beta   90.00
_cell.angle_gamma   90.00
#
_symmetry.space_group_name_H-M   'P 1'
#
loop_
_entity.id
_entity.type
_entity.pdbx_description
1 polymer ?
#
loop_
_entity_poly.entity_id
_entity_poly.type
_entity_poly.pdbx_seq_one_letter_code
_entity_poly.pdbx_strand_id
1 'polypeptide(L)'
;MSTESVIVDCARLAKPDISTLGRLARTQLEARRRGRKVRLRNASAPLLELIWLAGLAGSLRVEVKRQPEERKQPGGVEEEGELPDRPV
;
A
#
# COMPACT_ATOMS: atom_id res chain seq x y z
N MET A 1 14.02 -23.68 -6.90
CA MET A 1 14.33 -22.59 -7.85
C MET A 1 14.16 -21.25 -7.15
N SER A 2 15.23 -20.72 -6.55
CA SER A 2 15.19 -19.40 -5.90
C SER A 2 15.06 -18.33 -6.98
N THR A 3 13.90 -17.68 -7.09
CA THR A 3 13.74 -16.57 -8.04
C THR A 3 14.62 -15.42 -7.56
N GLU A 4 15.66 -15.06 -8.33
CA GLU A 4 16.44 -13.84 -8.05
C GLU A 4 15.51 -12.63 -8.01
N SER A 5 15.62 -11.85 -6.93
CA SER A 5 14.88 -10.61 -6.74
C SER A 5 15.80 -9.40 -6.85
N VAL A 6 15.30 -8.36 -7.50
CA VAL A 6 15.89 -7.03 -7.53
C VAL A 6 15.17 -6.19 -6.48
N ILE A 7 15.93 -5.62 -5.55
CA ILE A 7 15.40 -4.71 -4.52
C ILE A 7 15.62 -3.28 -5.01
N VAL A 8 14.55 -2.50 -5.02
CA VAL A 8 14.61 -1.05 -5.28
C VAL A 8 14.38 -0.34 -3.95
N ASP A 9 15.41 0.34 -3.45
CA ASP A 9 15.29 1.17 -2.26
C ASP A 9 14.70 2.54 -2.63
N CYS A 10 13.52 2.81 -2.09
CA CYS A 10 12.75 4.02 -2.33
C CYS A 10 12.99 5.10 -1.28
N ALA A 11 13.88 4.90 -0.30
CA ALA A 11 14.12 5.85 0.79
C ALA A 11 14.52 7.25 0.31
N ARG A 12 15.14 7.36 -0.88
CA ARG A 12 15.59 8.63 -1.46
C ARG A 12 14.54 9.32 -2.34
N LEU A 13 13.34 8.73 -2.50
CA LEU A 13 12.24 9.31 -3.28
C LEU A 13 11.43 10.27 -2.41
N ALA A 14 11.96 11.49 -2.23
CA ALA A 14 11.37 12.49 -1.34
C ALA A 14 9.99 13.02 -1.81
N LYS A 15 9.80 13.17 -3.13
CA LYS A 15 8.53 13.62 -3.73
C LYS A 15 8.20 12.75 -4.95
N PRO A 16 7.57 11.59 -4.73
CA PRO A 16 7.20 10.69 -5.82
C PRO A 16 6.07 11.30 -6.66
N ASP A 17 6.20 11.18 -7.98
CA ASP A 17 5.24 11.65 -8.98
C ASP A 17 4.92 10.53 -9.99
N ILE A 18 4.06 10.83 -10.97
CA ILE A 18 3.70 9.87 -12.02
C ILE A 18 4.93 9.43 -12.83
N SER A 19 5.90 10.32 -13.04
CA SER A 19 7.17 10.00 -13.71
C SER A 19 7.96 8.94 -12.93
N THR A 20 7.97 9.05 -11.59
CA THR A 20 8.58 8.10 -10.67
C THR A 20 7.91 6.73 -10.79
N LEU A 21 6.57 6.68 -10.82
CA LEU A 21 5.84 5.42 -11.06
C LEU A 21 6.20 4.78 -12.41
N GLY A 22 6.25 5.58 -13.48
CA GLY A 22 6.61 5.10 -14.81
C GLY A 22 8.00 4.47 -14.84
N ARG A 23 8.97 5.06 -14.12
CA ARG A 23 10.33 4.49 -13.98
C ARG A 23 10.30 3.16 -13.21
N LEU A 24 9.60 3.10 -12.08
CA LEU A 24 9.46 1.86 -11.31
C LEU A 24 8.80 0.74 -12.10
N ALA A 25 7.73 1.06 -12.85
CA ALA A 25 7.03 0.11 -13.71
C ALA A 25 7.92 -0.43 -14.83
N ARG A 26 8.73 0.43 -15.47
CA ARG A 26 9.71 0.00 -16.49
C ARG A 26 10.78 -0.90 -15.90
N THR A 27 11.37 -0.54 -14.76
CA THR A 27 12.34 -1.39 -14.05
C THR A 27 11.75 -2.76 -13.75
N GLN A 28 10.49 -2.81 -13.30
CA GLN A 28 9.80 -4.08 -13.05
C GLN A 28 9.57 -4.89 -14.33
N LEU A 29 9.18 -4.24 -15.43
CA LEU A 29 8.99 -4.91 -16.70
C LEU A 29 10.31 -5.53 -17.21
N GLU A 30 11.41 -4.79 -17.13
CA GLU A 30 12.74 -5.28 -17.53
C GLU A 30 13.20 -6.47 -16.68
N ALA A 31 13.01 -6.42 -15.36
CA ALA A 31 13.33 -7.53 -14.48
C ALA A 31 12.45 -8.76 -14.80
N ARG A 32 11.15 -8.57 -15.01
CA ARG A 32 10.22 -9.67 -15.37
C ARG A 32 10.60 -10.33 -16.69
N ARG A 33 11.01 -9.55 -17.69
CA ARG A 33 11.52 -10.08 -18.97
C ARG A 33 12.78 -10.93 -18.80
N ARG A 34 13.54 -10.71 -17.72
CA ARG A 34 14.71 -11.52 -17.34
C ARG A 34 14.38 -12.63 -16.32
N GLY A 35 13.09 -12.92 -16.08
CA GLY A 35 12.66 -13.93 -15.10
C GLY A 35 12.87 -13.55 -13.63
N ARG A 36 13.17 -12.28 -13.34
CA ARG A 36 13.42 -11.75 -11.99
C ARG A 36 12.18 -11.07 -11.42
N LYS A 37 12.08 -11.04 -10.08
CA LYS A 37 11.03 -10.30 -9.36
C LYS A 37 11.59 -8.96 -8.86
N VAL A 38 10.78 -7.91 -8.85
CA VAL A 38 11.15 -6.63 -8.21
C VAL A 38 10.38 -6.47 -6.90
N ARG A 39 11.05 -5.96 -5.88
CA ARG A 39 10.46 -5.58 -4.60
C ARG A 39 10.84 -4.14 -4.28
N LEU A 40 9.85 -3.31 -3.94
CA LEU A 40 10.09 -1.96 -3.46
C LEU A 40 10.30 -2.02 -1.93
N ARG A 41 11.38 -1.40 -1.46
CA ARG A 41 11.76 -1.32 -0.05
C ARG A 41 11.81 0.13 0.40
N ASN A 42 11.44 0.40 1.65
CA ASN A 42 11.41 1.75 2.23
C ASN A 42 10.60 2.75 1.38
N ALA A 43 9.49 2.30 0.80
CA ALA A 43 8.57 3.20 0.10
C ALA A 43 7.95 4.19 1.10
N SER A 44 8.04 5.48 0.80
CA SER A 44 7.43 6.54 1.60
C SER A 44 5.90 6.48 1.52
N ALA A 45 5.20 6.98 2.54
CA ALA A 45 3.73 7.03 2.53
C ALA A 45 3.15 7.71 1.26
N PRO A 46 3.68 8.87 0.79
CA PRO A 46 3.21 9.47 -0.45
C PRO A 46 3.40 8.59 -1.69
N LEU A 47 4.46 7.76 -1.72
CA LEU A 47 4.67 6.81 -2.81
C LEU A 47 3.63 5.69 -2.78
N LEU A 48 3.33 5.17 -1.59
CA LEU A 48 2.31 4.14 -1.40
C LEU A 48 0.91 4.63 -1.80
N GLU A 49 0.54 5.84 -1.38
CA GLU A 49 -0.71 6.49 -1.76
C GLU A 49 -0.80 6.66 -3.27
N LEU A 50 0.26 7.15 -3.91
CA LEU A 50 0.28 7.33 -5.35
C LEU A 50 0.17 5.99 -6.11
N ILE A 51 0.83 4.93 -5.62
CA ILE A 51 0.70 3.58 -6.18
C ILE A 51 -0.74 3.07 -6.05
N TRP A 52 -1.39 3.32 -4.91
CA TRP A 52 -2.77 2.91 -4.67
C TRP A 52 -3.75 3.68 -5.55
N LEU A 53 -3.62 5.01 -5.61
CA LEU A 53 -4.43 5.89 -6.46
C LEU A 53 -4.31 5.53 -7.94
N ALA A 54 -3.11 5.17 -8.39
CA ALA A 54 -2.87 4.73 -9.76
C ALA A 54 -3.34 3.29 -10.05
N GLY A 55 -3.89 2.57 -9.08
CA GLY A 55 -4.31 1.18 -9.23
C GLY A 55 -3.15 0.20 -9.43
N LEU A 56 -1.92 0.60 -9.07
CA LEU A 56 -0.71 -0.18 -9.35
C LEU A 56 -0.31 -1.11 -8.19
N ALA A 57 -1.03 -1.13 -7.08
CA ALA A 57 -0.68 -1.92 -5.89
C ALA A 57 -0.53 -3.43 -6.15
N GLY A 58 -1.34 -4.01 -7.06
CA GLY A 58 -1.21 -5.42 -7.47
C GLY A 58 -0.03 -5.67 -8.43
N SER A 59 0.39 -4.63 -9.16
CA SER A 59 1.47 -4.71 -10.14
C SER A 59 2.82 -4.48 -9.50
N LEU A 60 2.99 -3.34 -8.82
CA LEU A 60 4.16 -2.98 -8.05
C LEU A 60 4.07 -3.72 -6.71
N ARG A 61 4.68 -4.90 -6.59
CA ARG A 61 4.69 -5.68 -5.34
C ARG A 61 5.47 -4.91 -4.27
N VAL A 62 4.76 -4.07 -3.53
CA VAL A 62 5.35 -3.25 -2.46
C VAL A 62 5.42 -4.08 -1.19
N GLU A 63 6.62 -4.25 -0.64
CA GLU A 63 6.75 -4.72 0.74
C GLU A 63 6.45 -3.53 1.65
N VAL A 64 5.17 -3.30 1.90
CA VAL A 64 4.76 -2.37 2.95
C VAL A 64 5.20 -3.01 4.26
N LYS A 65 6.27 -2.49 4.87
CA LYS A 65 6.46 -2.66 6.31
C LYS A 65 5.26 -1.98 6.94
N ARG A 66 4.21 -2.76 7.23
CA ARG A 66 3.05 -2.30 7.98
C ARG A 66 3.58 -1.83 9.33
N GLN A 67 3.77 -0.53 9.49
CA GLN A 67 3.73 0.07 10.81
C GLN A 67 2.31 -0.17 11.32
N PRO A 68 2.11 -0.65 12.56
CA PRO A 68 0.77 -0.77 13.10
C PRO A 68 0.15 0.63 13.09
N GLU A 69 -0.96 0.78 12.37
CA GLU A 69 -1.83 1.93 12.60
C GLU A 69 -2.28 1.82 14.06
N GLU A 70 -1.92 2.81 14.88
CA GLU A 70 -2.54 2.96 16.20
C GLU A 70 -4.03 3.20 15.96
N ARG A 71 -4.77 2.10 16.07
CA ARG A 71 -6.22 2.05 16.03
C ARG A 71 -6.73 3.03 17.08
N LYS A 72 -7.19 4.22 16.67
CA LYS A 72 -8.07 5.02 17.52
C LYS A 72 -9.23 4.11 17.93
N GLN A 73 -9.50 4.09 19.23
CA GLN A 73 -10.46 3.20 19.88
C GLN A 73 -11.79 3.16 19.11
N PRO A 74 -12.46 2.00 19.03
CA PRO A 74 -13.82 1.96 18.50
C PRO A 74 -14.68 2.91 19.35
N GLY A 75 -15.18 3.97 18.73
CA GLY A 75 -16.22 4.80 19.35
C GLY A 75 -17.38 3.87 19.71
N GLY A 76 -17.75 3.84 20.98
CA GLY A 76 -18.90 3.07 21.44
C GLY A 76 -20.13 3.47 20.63
N VAL A 77 -20.75 2.48 19.99
CA VAL A 77 -22.08 2.65 19.42
C VAL A 77 -23.03 2.70 20.61
N GLU A 78 -23.66 3.85 20.85
CA GLU A 78 -24.84 3.91 21.73
C GLU A 78 -26.00 3.29 20.94
N GLU A 79 -26.42 2.08 21.32
CA GLU A 79 -27.72 1.56 20.90
C GLU A 79 -28.80 2.36 21.62
N GLU A 80 -29.61 3.06 20.82
CA GLU A 80 -30.79 3.78 21.28
C GLU A 80 -31.82 2.75 21.79
N GLY A 81 -32.14 2.85 23.09
CA GLY A 81 -32.94 1.87 23.82
C GLY A 81 -34.37 1.73 23.30
N GLU A 82 -34.84 0.48 23.32
CA GLU A 82 -36.20 0.06 23.01
C GLU A 82 -37.21 0.79 23.93
N LEU A 83 -38.15 1.53 23.32
CA LEU A 83 -39.26 2.18 24.03
C LEU A 83 -40.24 1.09 24.50
N PRO A 84 -40.61 1.04 25.80
CA PRO A 84 -41.59 0.06 26.26
C PRO A 84 -43.00 0.38 25.72
N ASP A 85 -43.77 -0.68 25.46
CA ASP A 85 -45.18 -0.58 25.07
C ASP A 85 -46.00 0.28 26.04
N ARG A 86 -46.78 1.18 25.47
CA ARG A 86 -47.73 2.05 26.19
C ARG A 86 -49.01 1.25 26.49
N PRO A 87 -49.44 1.08 27.76
CA PRO A 87 -50.75 0.54 28.04
C PRO A 87 -51.78 1.68 28.05
N VAL A 88 -52.84 1.56 27.23
CA VAL A 88 -54.17 2.15 27.46
C VAL A 88 -55.25 1.23 26.90
#